data_AF-A0A5C9CYE2-F1
#
_entry.id   AF-A0A5C9CYE2-F1
#
_cell.length_a   1.000
_cell.length_b   1.000
_cell.length_c   1.000
_cell.angle_alpha   90.00
_cell.angle_beta   90.00
_cell.angle_gamma   90.00
#
_symmetry.space_group_name_H-M   'P 1'
#
loop_
_entity.id
_entity.type
_entity.pdbx_description
1 polymer ?
#
loop_
_entity_poly.entity_id
_entity_poly.type
_entity_poly.pdbx_seq_one_letter_code
_entity_poly.pdbx_strand_id
1 'polypeptide(L)' 'MKSFLTENFLINNEAGKILYHQYAKDMPIFDYHNHLVPKQIAEDMKFENLT' A
#
# COMPACT_ATOMS: atom_id res chain seq x y z
N MET A 1 10.72 3.14 -24.11
CA MET A 1 10.30 2.24 -23.01
C MET A 1 9.50 3.06 -22.01
N LYS A 2 8.36 2.55 -21.51
CA LYS A 2 7.77 3.13 -20.30
C LYS A 2 8.71 2.83 -19.13
N SER A 3 8.86 3.78 -18.20
CA SER A 3 9.56 3.49 -16.95
C SER A 3 8.83 2.37 -16.21
N PHE A 4 9.57 1.49 -15.55
CA PHE A 4 9.01 0.52 -14.61
C PHE A 4 8.52 1.27 -13.35
N LEU A 5 7.46 0.77 -12.69
CA LEU A 5 6.83 1.35 -11.49
C LEU A 5 6.56 2.87 -11.57
N THR A 6 5.77 3.31 -12.54
CA THR A 6 5.24 4.69 -12.58
C THR A 6 4.08 4.90 -11.61
N GLU A 7 3.66 6.14 -11.38
CA GLU A 7 2.40 6.48 -10.68
C GLU A 7 1.14 5.77 -11.24
N ASN A 8 1.17 5.35 -12.51
CA ASN A 8 0.08 4.61 -13.15
C ASN A 8 0.37 3.11 -13.28
N PHE A 9 1.22 2.56 -12.41
CA PHE A 9 1.55 1.14 -12.43
C PHE A 9 0.27 0.29 -12.33
N LEU A 10 0.13 -0.70 -13.22
CA LEU A 10 -1.06 -1.54 -13.41
C LEU A 10 -2.35 -0.82 -13.91
N ILE A 11 -2.33 0.50 -14.11
CA ILE A 11 -3.49 1.28 -14.55
C ILE A 11 -3.36 1.62 -16.04
N ASN A 12 -4.22 1.02 -16.86
CA ASN A 12 -4.11 1.07 -18.33
C ASN A 12 -5.10 2.02 -19.03
N ASN A 13 -5.96 2.73 -18.30
CA ASN A 13 -6.95 3.66 -18.88
C ASN A 13 -7.16 4.90 -18.00
N GLU A 14 -7.72 5.97 -18.58
CA GLU A 14 -7.92 7.25 -17.87
C GLU A 14 -8.93 7.15 -16.71
N ALA A 15 -10.00 6.36 -16.87
CA ALA A 15 -10.98 6.17 -15.81
C ALA A 15 -10.34 5.54 -14.55
N GLY A 16 -9.48 4.54 -14.72
CA GLY A 16 -8.75 3.90 -13.64
C GLY A 16 -7.77 4.84 -12.94
N LYS A 17 -7.14 5.76 -13.69
CA LYS A 17 -6.27 6.79 -13.09
C LYS A 17 -7.08 7.72 -12.20
N ILE A 18 -8.25 8.18 -12.67
CA ILE A 18 -9.15 9.03 -11.89
C ILE A 18 -9.60 8.30 -10.62
N LEU A 19 -10.11 7.08 -10.76
CA LEU A 19 -10.60 6.29 -9.63
C LEU A 19 -9.52 6.04 -8.57
N TYR A 20 -8.30 5.71 -8.98
CA TYR A 20 -7.21 5.48 -8.06
C TYR A 20 -6.71 6.79 -7.43
N HIS A 21 -6.31 7.76 -8.26
CA HIS A 21 -5.59 8.94 -7.79
C HIS A 21 -6.45 9.98 -7.09
N GLN A 22 -7.75 10.05 -7.38
CA GLN A 22 -8.65 11.02 -6.76
C GLN A 22 -9.47 10.43 -5.61
N TYR A 23 -9.64 9.11 -5.57
CA TYR A 23 -10.50 8.47 -4.58
C TYR A 23 -9.77 7.39 -3.79
N ALA A 24 -9.25 6.35 -4.45
CA ALA A 24 -8.82 5.14 -3.74
C ALA A 24 -7.52 5.31 -2.94
N LYS A 25 -6.53 6.05 -3.45
CA LYS A 25 -5.16 6.07 -2.89
C LYS A 25 -5.08 6.61 -1.45
N ASP A 26 -5.98 7.53 -1.09
CA ASP A 26 -5.97 8.24 0.19
C ASP A 26 -6.98 7.62 1.19
N MET A 27 -7.68 6.56 0.78
CA MET A 27 -8.60 5.85 1.68
C MET A 27 -7.84 5.12 2.79
N PRO A 28 -8.38 5.09 4.02
CA PRO A 28 -7.77 4.32 5.09
C PRO A 28 -7.82 2.82 4.78
N ILE A 29 -6.83 2.10 5.31
CA ILE A 29 -6.79 0.65 5.26
C ILE A 29 -7.64 0.10 6.42
N PHE A 30 -8.61 -0.75 6.09
CA PHE A 30 -9.31 -1.56 7.08
C PHE A 30 -8.90 -3.03 6.92
N ASP A 31 -7.89 -3.43 7.70
CA ASP A 31 -7.26 -4.75 7.63
C ASP A 31 -7.91 -5.74 8.61
N TYR A 32 -9.14 -6.18 8.31
CA TYR A 32 -9.99 -6.96 9.21
C TYR A 32 -9.50 -8.40 9.45
N HIS A 33 -8.59 -8.90 8.62
CA HIS A 33 -8.04 -10.24 8.73
C HIS A 33 -6.56 -10.24 8.37
N ASN A 34 -5.72 -10.46 9.36
CA ASN A 34 -4.27 -10.53 9.19
C ASN A 34 -3.65 -11.53 10.17
N HIS A 35 -2.33 -11.68 10.05
CA HIS A 35 -1.50 -12.53 10.90
C HIS A 35 -0.33 -11.75 11.51
N LEU A 36 -0.52 -10.45 11.76
CA LEU A 36 0.49 -9.64 12.43
C LEU A 36 0.72 -10.16 13.85
N VAL A 37 1.97 -10.11 14.32
CA VAL A 37 2.30 -10.57 15.68
C VAL A 37 1.86 -9.51 16.69
N PRO A 38 0.86 -9.78 17.57
CA PRO A 38 0.30 -8.74 18.45
C PRO A 38 1.33 -8.12 19.39
N LYS A 39 2.31 -8.92 19.83
CA LYS A 39 3.40 -8.46 20.69
C LYS A 39 4.26 -7.37 20.04
N GLN A 40 4.52 -7.47 18.73
CA GLN A 40 5.32 -6.48 18.01
C GLN A 40 4.62 -5.12 17.96
N ILE A 41 3.29 -5.13 17.86
CA ILE A 41 2.46 -3.93 17.90
C ILE A 41 2.46 -3.34 19.33
N ALA A 42 2.23 -4.20 20.34
CA ALA A 42 2.15 -3.78 21.73
C ALA A 42 3.47 -3.17 22.26
N GLU A 43 4.61 -3.65 21.77
CA GLU A 43 5.93 -3.20 22.20
C GLU A 43 6.54 -2.13 21.29
N ASP A 44 5.83 -1.68 20.24
CA ASP A 44 6.39 -0.80 19.19
C ASP A 44 7.77 -1.30 18.70
N MET A 45 7.81 -2.58 18.31
CA MET A 45 9.05 -3.28 18.01
C MET A 45 9.88 -2.53 16.95
N LYS A 46 11.16 -2.30 17.27
CA LYS A 46 12.15 -1.83 16.30
C LYS A 46 12.88 -3.04 15.71
N PHE A 47 12.82 -3.17 14.39
CA PHE A 47 13.53 -4.23 13.67
C PHE A 47 15.02 -3.89 13.60
N GLU A 48 15.90 -4.87 13.85
CA GLU A 48 17.35 -4.65 13.92
C GLU A 48 17.99 -4.44 12.54
N ASN A 49 17.42 -5.04 11.51
CA ASN A 49 17.95 -5.01 10.15
C ASN A 49 16.81 -5.26 9.13
N LEU A 50 17.16 -5.24 7.83
CA LEU A 50 16.21 -5.40 6.73
C LEU A 50 15.99 -6.87 6.28
N THR A 51 16.91 -7.77 6.62
CA THR A 51 17.01 -9.14 6.09
C THR A 51 16.36 -10.18 6.98
#